data_AF-A0A9D2F5K7-F1
#
_entry.id   AF-A0A9D2F5K7-F1
#
_cell.length_a   1.000
_cell.length_b   1.000
_cell.length_c   1.000
_cell.angle_alpha   90.00
_cell.angle_beta   90.00
_cell.angle_gamma   90.00
#
_symmetry.space_group_name_H-M   'P 1'
#
loop_
_entity.id
_entity.type
_entity.pdbx_description
1 polymer ?
#
loop_
_entity_poly.entity_id
_entity_poly.type
_entity_poly.pdbx_seq_one_letter_code
_entity_poly.pdbx_strand_id
1 'polypeptide(L)'
;MQKKSFLTISPLLKIFILFVVVAISGLSIYTVAETVKESNLKEQLVVEQDELTNQVVQLLNEEILEQQTIAETQKVLTDLTDSMDRLQAKTEKLSKENQLILRPQTQKIADNIQMLKDLIAIRQSQDSLFVESILNQEGLNQEAEVKEGVTLLQIDAVQKAIDLNPQASKMAQETTLVVDFAKRQVEMKAAVDTWYAKNQTSYSMKNYQRFEKLVKAVTP
;
A
#
# COMPACT_ATOMS: atom_id res chain seq x y z
N MET A 1 69.87 -9.61 55.29
CA MET A 1 69.54 -10.86 54.56
C MET A 1 68.13 -10.75 54.00
N GLN A 2 67.99 -10.74 52.67
CA GLN A 2 66.71 -10.75 51.97
C GLN A 2 66.16 -12.18 51.92
N LYS A 3 64.87 -12.39 52.25
CA LYS A 3 64.11 -13.56 51.81
C LYS A 3 63.11 -13.09 50.75
N LYS A 4 63.44 -13.29 49.48
CA LYS A 4 62.47 -13.24 48.38
C LYS A 4 61.87 -14.65 48.25
N SER A 5 60.62 -14.81 48.67
CA SER A 5 59.83 -16.00 48.40
C SER A 5 59.44 -15.98 46.93
N PHE A 6 60.10 -16.80 46.11
CA PHE A 6 59.63 -17.06 44.75
C PHE A 6 58.58 -18.15 44.80
N LEU A 7 57.30 -17.78 44.64
CA LEU A 7 56.27 -18.75 44.31
C LEU A 7 56.58 -19.32 42.91
N THR A 8 57.01 -20.58 42.87
CA THR A 8 57.13 -21.36 41.63
C THR A 8 55.75 -21.78 41.15
N ILE A 9 55.19 -21.02 40.21
CA ILE A 9 53.94 -21.37 39.51
C ILE A 9 54.22 -22.61 38.63
N SER A 10 53.43 -23.68 38.85
CA SER A 10 53.48 -24.93 38.08
C SER A 10 53.29 -24.70 36.56
N PRO A 11 54.00 -25.43 35.68
CA PRO A 11 53.86 -25.29 34.24
C PRO A 11 52.42 -25.53 33.72
N LEU A 12 51.64 -26.41 34.37
CA LEU A 12 50.22 -26.61 34.06
C LEU A 12 49.37 -25.37 34.35
N LEU A 13 49.67 -24.66 35.44
CA LEU A 13 48.95 -23.43 35.82
C LEU A 13 49.29 -22.27 34.87
N LYS A 14 50.51 -22.22 34.32
CA LYS A 14 50.89 -21.23 33.29
C LYS A 14 50.14 -21.44 31.97
N ILE A 15 49.97 -22.69 31.53
CA ILE A 15 49.22 -23.02 30.31
C ILE A 15 47.74 -22.67 30.47
N PHE A 16 47.16 -22.97 31.65
CA PHE A 16 45.77 -22.65 31.95
C PHE A 16 45.51 -21.13 31.94
N ILE A 17 46.38 -20.34 32.56
CA ILE A 17 46.27 -18.86 32.54
C ILE A 17 46.38 -18.32 31.11
N LEU A 18 47.29 -18.86 30.28
CA LEU A 18 47.43 -18.45 28.90
C LEU A 18 46.15 -18.73 28.08
N PHE A 19 45.54 -19.91 28.26
CA PHE A 19 44.28 -20.26 27.61
C PHE A 19 43.12 -19.34 28.04
N VAL A 20 43.02 -19.03 29.34
CA VAL A 20 42.00 -18.12 29.86
C VAL A 20 42.20 -16.70 29.33
N VAL A 21 43.42 -16.19 29.26
CA VAL A 21 43.72 -14.86 28.71
C VAL A 21 43.38 -14.81 27.22
N VAL A 22 43.76 -15.83 26.43
CA VAL A 22 43.41 -15.89 25.00
C VAL A 22 41.89 -16.01 24.81
N ALA A 23 41.20 -16.79 25.64
CA ALA A 23 39.74 -16.90 25.58
C ALA A 23 39.05 -15.56 25.89
N ILE A 24 39.46 -14.85 26.95
CA ILE A 24 38.91 -13.53 27.32
C ILE A 24 39.20 -12.50 26.22
N SER A 25 40.40 -12.53 25.63
CA SER A 25 40.80 -11.63 24.53
C SER A 25 40.02 -11.91 23.25
N GLY A 26 39.78 -13.19 22.93
CA GLY A 26 38.98 -13.60 21.79
C GLY A 26 37.50 -13.22 21.96
N LEU A 27 36.95 -13.43 23.15
CA LEU A 27 35.60 -13.02 23.52
C LEU A 27 35.42 -11.49 23.43
N SER A 28 36.39 -10.70 23.89
CA SER A 28 36.30 -9.24 23.84
C SER A 28 36.39 -8.69 22.41
N ILE A 29 37.29 -9.20 21.57
CA ILE A 29 37.37 -8.82 20.14
C ILE A 29 36.09 -9.24 19.40
N TYR A 30 35.57 -10.44 19.69
CA TYR A 30 34.31 -10.93 19.12
C TYR A 30 33.14 -10.00 19.49
N THR A 31 33.01 -9.62 20.77
CA THR A 31 31.96 -8.69 21.20
C THR A 31 32.06 -7.33 20.53
N VAL A 32 33.27 -6.76 20.41
CA VAL A 32 33.47 -5.47 19.73
C VAL A 32 33.13 -5.55 18.24
N ALA A 33 33.53 -6.63 17.56
CA ALA A 33 33.21 -6.84 16.15
C ALA A 33 31.70 -7.01 15.90
N GLU A 34 31.02 -7.76 16.78
CA GLU A 34 29.57 -7.92 16.72
C GLU A 34 28.85 -6.58 16.97
N THR A 35 29.30 -5.78 17.95
CA THR A 35 28.74 -4.46 18.23
C THR A 35 28.94 -3.46 17.09
N VAL A 36 30.12 -3.42 16.46
CA VAL A 36 30.38 -2.55 15.30
C VAL A 36 29.52 -2.96 14.10
N LYS A 37 29.40 -4.25 13.84
CA LYS A 37 28.54 -4.79 12.77
C LYS A 37 27.07 -4.43 13.01
N GLU A 38 26.61 -4.52 14.26
CA GLU A 38 25.25 -4.16 14.63
C GLU A 38 25.00 -2.65 14.49
N SER A 39 25.94 -1.81 14.92
CA SER A 39 25.87 -0.36 14.76
C SER A 39 25.78 0.06 13.29
N ASN A 40 26.62 -0.51 12.43
CA ASN A 40 26.59 -0.23 10.99
C ASN A 40 25.26 -0.67 10.35
N LEU A 41 24.74 -1.84 10.73
CA LEU A 41 23.44 -2.32 10.23
C LEU A 41 22.30 -1.39 10.67
N LYS A 42 22.33 -0.89 11.92
CA LYS A 42 21.35 0.08 12.42
C LYS A 42 21.36 1.37 11.60
N GLU A 43 22.53 1.94 11.34
CA GLU A 43 22.66 3.19 10.56
C GLU A 43 22.13 3.01 9.14
N GLN A 44 22.47 1.90 8.48
CA GLN A 44 21.92 1.55 7.17
C GLN A 44 20.40 1.43 7.20
N LEU A 45 19.83 0.81 8.23
CA LEU A 45 18.39 0.65 8.37
C LEU A 45 17.65 1.97 8.58
N VAL A 46 18.25 2.93 9.29
CA VAL A 46 17.68 4.27 9.43
C VAL A 46 17.61 4.96 8.07
N VAL A 47 18.70 4.92 7.29
CA VAL A 47 18.74 5.52 5.96
C VAL A 47 17.72 4.87 5.02
N GLU A 48 17.65 3.53 5.01
CA GLU A 48 16.65 2.80 4.21
C GLU A 48 15.21 3.13 4.64
N GLN A 49 14.95 3.27 5.95
CA GLN A 49 13.64 3.69 6.47
C GLN A 49 13.26 5.08 6.00
N ASP A 50 14.18 6.04 6.04
CA ASP A 50 13.94 7.41 5.60
C ASP A 50 13.66 7.46 4.09
N GLU A 51 14.43 6.73 3.29
CA GLU A 51 14.24 6.64 1.85
C GLU A 51 12.87 6.01 1.50
N LEU A 52 12.53 4.86 2.10
CA LEU A 52 11.21 4.23 1.90
C LEU A 52 10.07 5.14 2.36
N THR A 53 10.24 5.82 3.50
CA THR A 53 9.22 6.75 4.01
C THR A 53 8.95 7.84 2.98
N ASN A 54 10.01 8.43 2.41
CA ASN A 54 9.87 9.48 1.40
C ASN A 54 9.20 8.97 0.13
N GLN A 55 9.57 7.78 -0.36
CA GLN A 55 8.95 7.18 -1.56
C GLN A 55 7.46 6.91 -1.34
N VAL A 56 7.08 6.32 -0.19
CA VAL A 56 5.68 5.99 0.11
C VAL A 56 4.86 7.26 0.33
N VAL A 57 5.39 8.27 1.05
CA VAL A 57 4.69 9.54 1.27
C VAL A 57 4.48 10.31 -0.04
N GLN A 58 5.46 10.27 -0.95
CA GLN A 58 5.27 10.85 -2.29
C GLN A 58 4.13 10.16 -3.05
N LEU A 59 4.05 8.83 -3.03
CA LEU A 59 2.96 8.12 -3.70
C LEU A 59 1.61 8.26 -2.99
N LEU A 60 1.59 8.49 -1.67
CA LEU A 60 0.36 8.81 -0.96
C LEU A 60 -0.13 10.24 -1.24
N ASN A 61 0.66 11.07 -1.92
CA ASN A 61 0.16 12.32 -2.45
C ASN A 61 -0.87 12.02 -3.54
N GLU A 62 -2.14 12.30 -3.22
CA GLU A 62 -3.30 12.01 -4.07
C GLU A 62 -3.17 12.65 -5.48
N GLU A 63 -2.49 13.79 -5.60
CA GLU A 63 -2.20 14.43 -6.90
C GLU A 63 -1.25 13.62 -7.79
N ILE A 64 -0.27 12.93 -7.20
CA ILE A 64 0.66 12.07 -7.95
C ILE A 64 -0.06 10.80 -8.39
N LEU A 65 -0.90 10.25 -7.51
CA LEU A 65 -1.74 9.11 -7.86
C LEU A 65 -2.61 9.43 -9.07
N GLU A 66 -3.30 10.57 -9.11
CA GLU A 66 -4.14 10.99 -10.26
C GLU A 66 -3.41 11.05 -11.60
N GLN A 67 -2.11 11.35 -11.59
CA GLN A 67 -1.31 11.47 -12.82
C GLN A 67 -0.75 10.12 -13.31
N GLN A 68 -0.73 9.10 -12.45
CA GLN A 68 -0.20 7.78 -12.79
C GLN A 68 -1.30 6.82 -13.18
N THR A 69 -0.98 5.94 -14.14
CA THR A 69 -1.87 4.82 -14.46
C THR A 69 -1.85 3.79 -13.32
N ILE A 70 -2.94 3.05 -13.14
CA ILE A 70 -3.02 1.95 -12.17
C ILE A 70 -1.84 0.97 -12.34
N ALA A 71 -1.48 0.64 -13.57
CA ALA A 71 -0.40 -0.29 -13.87
C ALA A 71 0.98 0.21 -13.41
N GLU A 72 1.26 1.51 -13.60
CA GLU A 72 2.51 2.12 -13.13
C GLU A 72 2.58 2.14 -11.60
N THR A 73 1.50 2.56 -10.94
CA THR A 73 1.46 2.60 -9.48
C THR A 73 1.58 1.19 -8.87
N GLN A 74 0.98 0.17 -9.48
CA GLN A 74 1.13 -1.23 -9.05
C GLN A 74 2.56 -1.74 -9.14
N LYS A 75 3.31 -1.34 -10.19
CA LYS A 75 4.71 -1.72 -10.32
C LYS A 75 5.54 -1.14 -9.19
N VAL A 76 5.39 0.16 -8.93
CA VAL A 76 6.10 0.84 -7.84
C VAL A 76 5.71 0.25 -6.48
N LEU A 77 4.43 -0.08 -6.29
CA LEU A 77 3.95 -0.72 -5.06
C LEU A 77 4.56 -2.10 -4.81
N THR A 78 4.82 -2.86 -5.88
CA THR A 78 5.51 -4.15 -5.79
C THR A 78 6.95 -3.95 -5.30
N ASP A 79 7.68 -3.01 -5.91
CA ASP A 79 9.05 -2.67 -5.52
C ASP A 79 9.13 -2.18 -4.06
N LEU A 80 8.13 -1.40 -3.61
CA LEU A 80 8.01 -0.93 -2.23
C LEU A 80 7.70 -2.06 -1.26
N THR A 81 6.83 -3.00 -1.63
CA THR A 81 6.50 -4.17 -0.80
C THR A 81 7.75 -5.04 -0.61
N ASP A 82 8.47 -5.33 -1.70
CA ASP A 82 9.72 -6.10 -1.63
C ASP A 82 10.77 -5.40 -0.77
N SER A 83 10.85 -4.07 -0.85
CA SER A 83 11.76 -3.27 -0.04
C SER A 83 11.38 -3.28 1.43
N MET A 84 10.08 -3.26 1.73
CA MET A 84 9.53 -3.37 3.09
C MET A 84 9.85 -4.74 3.71
N ASP A 85 9.67 -5.82 2.96
CA ASP A 85 9.96 -7.19 3.42
C ASP A 85 11.46 -7.34 3.73
N ARG A 86 12.33 -6.79 2.88
CA ARG A 86 13.78 -6.74 3.14
C ARG A 86 14.12 -5.94 4.39
N LEU A 87 13.46 -4.79 4.59
CA LEU A 87 13.66 -3.93 5.76
C LEU A 87 13.24 -4.62 7.06
N GLN A 88 12.09 -5.30 7.06
CA GLN A 88 11.62 -6.10 8.21
C GLN A 88 12.62 -7.22 8.53
N ALA A 89 13.03 -8.00 7.54
CA ALA A 89 13.97 -9.11 7.73
C ALA A 89 15.35 -8.63 8.24
N LYS A 90 15.81 -7.45 7.84
CA LYS A 90 17.04 -6.85 8.38
C LYS A 90 16.85 -6.34 9.81
N THR A 91 15.69 -5.75 10.12
CA THR A 91 15.36 -5.28 11.47
C THR A 91 15.33 -6.44 12.46
N GLU A 92 14.83 -7.60 12.05
CA GLU A 92 14.83 -8.83 12.88
C GLU A 92 16.22 -9.35 13.24
N LYS A 93 17.27 -8.98 12.47
CA LYS A 93 18.66 -9.39 12.74
C LYS A 93 19.35 -8.55 13.81
N LEU A 94 18.75 -7.43 14.23
CA LEU A 94 19.30 -6.56 15.28
C LEU A 94 19.03 -7.13 16.67
N SER A 95 19.73 -6.62 17.69
CA SER A 95 19.36 -6.89 19.09
C SER A 95 17.96 -6.36 19.42
N LYS A 96 17.34 -6.93 20.46
CA LYS A 96 16.01 -6.51 20.93
C LYS A 96 15.94 -5.01 21.25
N GLU A 97 17.02 -4.43 21.76
CA GLU A 97 17.07 -2.99 22.08
C GLU A 97 16.97 -2.13 20.82
N ASN A 98 17.77 -2.42 19.79
CA ASN A 98 17.70 -1.70 18.53
C ASN A 98 16.40 -1.97 17.76
N GLN A 99 15.85 -3.18 17.86
CA GLN A 99 14.52 -3.49 17.32
C GLN A 99 13.43 -2.61 17.92
N LEU A 100 13.45 -2.34 19.24
CA LEU A 100 12.46 -1.47 19.89
C LEU A 100 12.49 -0.03 19.35
N ILE A 101 13.64 0.44 18.89
CA ILE A 101 13.81 1.77 18.30
C ILE A 101 13.29 1.80 16.86
N LEU A 102 13.61 0.79 16.05
CA LEU A 102 13.35 0.80 14.61
C LEU A 102 11.99 0.21 14.21
N ARG A 103 11.40 -0.68 15.02
CA ARG A 103 10.10 -1.32 14.73
C ARG A 103 8.95 -0.32 14.57
N PRO A 104 8.80 0.72 15.39
CA PRO A 104 7.70 1.67 15.22
C PRO A 104 7.70 2.35 13.85
N GLN A 105 8.86 2.81 13.38
CA GLN A 105 8.98 3.43 12.05
C GLN A 105 8.75 2.39 10.93
N THR A 106 9.32 1.20 11.08
CA THR A 106 9.09 0.07 10.14
C THR A 106 7.61 -0.25 10.01
N GLN A 107 6.87 -0.29 11.13
CA GLN A 107 5.43 -0.53 11.12
C GLN A 107 4.69 0.60 10.41
N LYS A 108 5.03 1.86 10.70
CA LYS A 108 4.41 3.02 10.04
C LYS A 108 4.58 3.00 8.52
N ILE A 109 5.75 2.61 8.01
CA ILE A 109 5.99 2.46 6.58
C ILE A 109 5.10 1.35 6.01
N ALA A 110 5.01 0.20 6.70
CA ALA A 110 4.16 -0.91 6.28
C ALA A 110 2.66 -0.51 6.24
N ASP A 111 2.19 0.23 7.24
CA ASP A 111 0.81 0.74 7.30
C ASP A 111 0.54 1.69 6.14
N ASN A 112 1.49 2.57 5.79
CA ASN A 112 1.36 3.48 4.66
C ASN A 112 1.37 2.73 3.30
N ILE A 113 2.18 1.68 3.15
CA ILE A 113 2.17 0.81 1.96
C ILE A 113 0.82 0.08 1.85
N GLN A 114 0.26 -0.37 2.98
CA GLN A 114 -1.06 -1.00 3.00
C GLN A 114 -2.16 0.00 2.59
N MET A 115 -2.12 1.22 3.12
CA MET A 115 -3.03 2.28 2.67
C MET A 115 -2.93 2.51 1.15
N LEU A 116 -1.71 2.57 0.60
CA LEU A 116 -1.52 2.70 -0.85
C LEU A 116 -2.11 1.51 -1.63
N LYS A 117 -1.99 0.28 -1.13
CA LYS A 117 -2.64 -0.92 -1.71
C LYS A 117 -4.15 -0.76 -1.75
N ASP A 118 -4.74 -0.30 -0.65
CA ASP A 118 -6.18 -0.15 -0.52
C ASP A 118 -6.71 0.93 -1.48
N LEU A 119 -6.01 2.06 -1.63
CA LEU A 119 -6.37 3.12 -2.57
C LEU A 119 -6.29 2.66 -4.04
N ILE A 120 -5.26 1.90 -4.40
CA ILE A 120 -5.14 1.33 -5.75
C ILE A 120 -6.29 0.34 -6.02
N ALA A 121 -6.64 -0.50 -5.04
CA ALA A 121 -7.75 -1.45 -5.18
C ALA A 121 -9.10 -0.73 -5.33
N ILE A 122 -9.30 0.41 -4.65
CA ILE A 122 -10.48 1.25 -4.82
C ILE A 122 -10.55 1.80 -6.25
N ARG A 123 -9.45 2.35 -6.77
CA ARG A 123 -9.38 2.83 -8.16
C ARG A 123 -9.66 1.75 -9.19
N GLN A 124 -9.10 0.56 -8.98
CA GLN A 124 -9.41 -0.61 -9.83
C GLN A 124 -10.88 -0.97 -9.80
N SER A 125 -11.49 -0.89 -8.62
CA SER A 125 -12.91 -1.17 -8.44
C SER A 125 -13.76 -0.13 -9.15
N GLN A 126 -13.40 1.16 -9.06
CA GLN A 126 -14.03 2.25 -9.82
C GLN A 126 -13.94 2.00 -11.33
N ASP A 127 -12.72 1.79 -11.86
CA ASP A 127 -12.48 1.51 -13.27
C ASP A 127 -13.24 0.26 -13.76
N SER A 128 -13.41 -0.75 -12.89
CA SER A 128 -14.12 -1.95 -13.26
C SER A 128 -15.61 -1.71 -13.55
N LEU A 129 -16.20 -0.63 -13.02
CA LEU A 129 -17.59 -0.26 -13.25
C LEU A 129 -17.82 0.27 -14.68
N PHE A 130 -16.79 0.76 -15.37
CA PHE A 130 -16.95 1.50 -16.63
C PHE A 130 -16.27 0.83 -17.81
N VAL A 131 -16.85 0.95 -19.00
CA VAL A 131 -16.31 0.36 -20.23
C VAL A 131 -14.88 0.82 -20.49
N GLU A 132 -14.60 2.10 -20.21
CA GLU A 132 -13.28 2.72 -20.27
C GLU A 132 -12.80 3.15 -18.87
N SER A 133 -11.48 3.25 -18.69
CA SER A 133 -10.88 3.67 -17.41
C SER A 133 -11.18 5.13 -17.13
N ILE A 134 -11.55 5.44 -15.89
CA ILE A 134 -11.91 6.78 -15.44
C ILE A 134 -10.93 7.18 -14.35
N LEU A 135 -9.82 7.80 -14.79
CA LEU A 135 -8.73 8.17 -13.90
C LEU A 135 -9.06 9.37 -13.00
N ASN A 136 -10.02 10.21 -13.40
CA ASN A 136 -10.37 11.45 -12.70
C ASN A 136 -11.79 11.94 -13.05
N GLN A 137 -12.19 13.06 -12.45
CA GLN A 137 -13.48 13.71 -12.68
C GLN A 137 -13.71 14.15 -14.15
N GLU A 138 -12.66 14.47 -14.90
CA GLU A 138 -12.80 14.82 -16.32
C GLU A 138 -13.21 13.60 -17.14
N GLY A 139 -12.71 12.41 -16.79
CA GLY A 139 -13.09 11.14 -17.42
C GLY A 139 -14.60 10.82 -17.27
N LEU A 140 -15.24 11.24 -16.17
CA LEU A 140 -16.70 11.08 -16.01
C LEU A 140 -17.52 11.90 -17.02
N ASN A 141 -16.97 13.00 -17.54
CA ASN A 141 -17.70 13.94 -18.39
C ASN A 141 -17.54 13.68 -19.90
N GLN A 142 -16.69 12.73 -20.29
CA GLN A 142 -16.33 12.45 -21.69
C GLN A 142 -16.83 11.07 -22.15
N GLU A 143 -18.14 10.81 -22.07
CA GLU A 143 -18.79 9.56 -22.56
C GLU A 143 -18.57 8.31 -21.69
N ALA A 144 -18.28 8.47 -20.40
CA ALA A 144 -18.18 7.36 -19.46
C ALA A 144 -19.45 6.48 -19.42
N GLU A 145 -19.35 5.24 -19.88
CA GLU A 145 -20.45 4.27 -19.87
C GLU A 145 -20.23 3.20 -18.78
N VAL A 146 -21.23 2.98 -17.92
CA VAL A 146 -21.21 1.87 -16.95
C VAL A 146 -21.36 0.54 -17.69
N LYS A 147 -20.47 -0.43 -17.42
CA LYS A 147 -20.50 -1.75 -18.05
C LYS A 147 -21.84 -2.44 -17.83
N GLU A 148 -22.28 -3.15 -18.86
CA GLU A 148 -23.45 -4.00 -18.76
C GLU A 148 -23.28 -5.07 -17.67
N GLY A 149 -24.32 -5.27 -16.87
CA GLY A 149 -24.33 -6.23 -15.76
C GLY A 149 -23.79 -5.71 -14.42
N VAL A 150 -23.27 -4.48 -14.36
CA VAL A 150 -22.93 -3.82 -13.09
C VAL A 150 -24.20 -3.59 -12.27
N THR A 151 -24.14 -3.94 -10.99
CA THR A 151 -25.27 -3.85 -10.04
C THR A 151 -25.06 -2.74 -9.02
N LEU A 152 -26.15 -2.25 -8.42
CA LEU A 152 -26.08 -1.29 -7.31
C LEU A 152 -25.23 -1.82 -6.13
N LEU A 153 -25.27 -3.13 -5.86
CA LEU A 153 -24.45 -3.76 -4.82
C LEU A 153 -22.95 -3.64 -5.10
N GLN A 154 -22.52 -3.80 -6.35
CA GLN A 154 -21.12 -3.62 -6.74
C GLN A 154 -20.70 -2.16 -6.61
N ILE A 155 -21.57 -1.23 -6.99
CA ILE A 155 -21.31 0.20 -6.86
C ILE A 155 -21.21 0.62 -5.38
N ASP A 156 -22.11 0.13 -4.52
CA ASP A 156 -22.08 0.37 -3.07
C ASP A 156 -20.83 -0.21 -2.40
N ALA A 157 -20.31 -1.33 -2.92
CA ALA A 157 -19.07 -1.91 -2.42
C ALA A 157 -17.86 -0.98 -2.64
N VAL A 158 -17.84 -0.21 -3.74
CA VAL A 158 -16.79 0.81 -4.00
C VAL A 158 -16.87 1.94 -2.97
N GLN A 159 -18.07 2.46 -2.69
CA GLN A 159 -18.25 3.49 -1.65
C GLN A 159 -17.81 2.97 -0.28
N LYS A 160 -18.23 1.77 0.08
CA LYS A 160 -17.84 1.17 1.36
C LYS A 160 -16.33 0.99 1.49
N ALA A 161 -15.63 0.67 0.40
CA ALA A 161 -14.19 0.50 0.42
C ALA A 161 -13.46 1.82 0.72
N ILE A 162 -13.91 2.95 0.17
CA ILE A 162 -13.31 4.26 0.47
C ILE A 162 -13.67 4.78 1.86
N ASP A 163 -14.88 4.47 2.38
CA ASP A 163 -15.29 4.85 3.74
C ASP A 163 -14.42 4.18 4.82
N LEU A 164 -13.82 3.01 4.51
CA LEU A 164 -12.85 2.34 5.38
C LEU A 164 -11.46 3.01 5.36
N ASN A 165 -11.24 3.98 4.47
CA ASN A 165 -9.99 4.71 4.29
C ASN A 165 -10.18 6.22 4.54
N PRO A 166 -10.58 6.64 5.76
CA PRO A 166 -10.98 8.02 6.05
C PRO A 166 -9.86 9.06 5.88
N GLN A 167 -8.61 8.63 5.72
CA GLN A 167 -7.47 9.51 5.51
C GLN A 167 -7.31 9.96 4.04
N ALA A 168 -7.96 9.28 3.09
CA ALA A 168 -7.88 9.60 1.65
C ALA A 168 -9.00 10.56 1.23
N SER A 169 -8.92 11.79 1.73
CA SER A 169 -10.03 12.75 1.70
C SER A 169 -10.43 13.19 0.28
N LYS A 170 -9.47 13.33 -0.65
CA LYS A 170 -9.75 13.77 -2.01
C LYS A 170 -10.29 12.61 -2.85
N MET A 171 -9.67 11.43 -2.76
CA MET A 171 -10.17 10.20 -3.38
C MET A 171 -11.58 9.85 -2.88
N ALA A 172 -11.92 10.12 -1.61
CA ALA A 172 -13.28 9.96 -1.10
C ALA A 172 -14.31 10.83 -1.82
N GLN A 173 -13.96 12.09 -2.11
CA GLN A 173 -14.83 13.00 -2.86
C GLN A 173 -15.00 12.52 -4.31
N GLU A 174 -13.90 12.15 -4.97
CA GLU A 174 -13.93 11.63 -6.34
C GLU A 174 -14.72 10.32 -6.42
N THR A 175 -14.51 9.41 -5.47
CA THR A 175 -15.25 8.14 -5.40
C THR A 175 -16.74 8.39 -5.27
N THR A 176 -17.15 9.36 -4.45
CA THR A 176 -18.57 9.70 -4.28
C THR A 176 -19.17 10.15 -5.61
N LEU A 177 -18.48 10.99 -6.38
CA LEU A 177 -18.93 11.42 -7.70
C LEU A 177 -19.05 10.26 -8.69
N VAL A 178 -18.05 9.38 -8.72
CA VAL A 178 -18.04 8.17 -9.57
C VAL A 178 -19.22 7.24 -9.21
N VAL A 179 -19.44 7.01 -7.92
CA VAL A 179 -20.52 6.17 -7.39
C VAL A 179 -21.89 6.75 -7.73
N ASP A 180 -22.10 8.06 -7.50
CA ASP A 180 -23.36 8.73 -7.80
C ASP A 180 -23.68 8.71 -9.30
N PHE A 181 -22.65 8.93 -10.14
CA PHE A 181 -22.78 8.84 -11.58
C PHE A 181 -23.16 7.42 -12.03
N ALA A 182 -22.46 6.40 -11.53
CA ALA A 182 -22.73 5.00 -11.87
C ALA A 182 -24.14 4.56 -11.43
N LYS A 183 -24.57 4.93 -10.21
CA LYS A 183 -25.91 4.64 -9.70
C LYS A 183 -26.97 5.24 -10.61
N ARG A 184 -26.83 6.52 -10.97
CA ARG A 184 -27.79 7.20 -11.86
C ARG A 184 -27.92 6.51 -13.21
N GLN A 185 -26.82 6.06 -13.82
CA GLN A 185 -26.90 5.33 -15.09
C GLN A 185 -27.64 4.00 -14.94
N VAL A 186 -27.32 3.21 -13.90
CA VAL A 186 -28.00 1.92 -13.64
C VAL A 186 -29.48 2.12 -13.36
N GLU A 187 -29.83 3.08 -12.51
CA GLU A 187 -31.22 3.40 -12.17
C GLU A 187 -32.00 3.94 -13.38
N MET A 188 -31.38 4.81 -14.18
CA MET A 188 -31.99 5.34 -15.40
C MET A 188 -32.25 4.23 -16.42
N LYS A 189 -31.28 3.34 -16.65
CA LYS A 189 -31.43 2.18 -17.53
C LYS A 189 -32.57 1.28 -17.05
N ALA A 190 -32.59 0.92 -15.77
CA ALA A 190 -33.66 0.12 -15.19
C ALA A 190 -35.05 0.78 -15.30
N ALA A 191 -35.13 2.10 -15.13
CA ALA A 191 -36.36 2.87 -15.27
C ALA A 191 -36.86 2.89 -16.72
N VAL A 192 -35.96 3.11 -17.67
CA VAL A 192 -36.24 3.07 -19.12
C VAL A 192 -36.71 1.67 -19.53
N ASP A 193 -36.01 0.62 -19.11
CA ASP A 193 -36.36 -0.77 -19.42
C ASP A 193 -37.71 -1.17 -18.81
N THR A 194 -37.96 -0.79 -17.55
CA THR A 194 -39.26 -1.00 -16.89
C THR A 194 -40.38 -0.28 -17.63
N TRP A 195 -40.13 0.95 -18.06
CA TRP A 195 -41.10 1.70 -18.84
C TRP A 195 -41.35 1.02 -20.20
N TYR A 196 -40.32 0.60 -20.92
CA TYR A 196 -40.46 -0.12 -22.19
C TYR A 196 -41.30 -1.38 -22.02
N ALA A 197 -40.98 -2.22 -21.02
CA ALA A 197 -41.72 -3.44 -20.74
C ALA A 197 -43.21 -3.18 -20.44
N LYS A 198 -43.53 -2.09 -19.71
CA LYS A 198 -44.91 -1.69 -19.41
C LYS A 198 -45.67 -1.11 -20.62
N ASN A 199 -44.96 -0.57 -21.60
CA ASN A 199 -45.53 0.22 -22.68
C ASN A 199 -45.42 -0.43 -24.08
N GLN A 200 -44.80 -1.61 -24.19
CA GLN A 200 -44.62 -2.36 -25.44
C GLN A 200 -45.94 -2.63 -26.20
N THR A 201 -47.09 -2.54 -25.55
CA THR A 201 -48.41 -2.77 -26.17
C THR A 201 -49.12 -1.52 -26.70
N SER A 202 -48.58 -0.31 -26.52
CA SER A 202 -49.36 0.94 -26.72
C SER A 202 -48.74 1.99 -27.67
N TYR A 203 -47.58 1.72 -28.28
CA TYR A 203 -46.90 2.68 -29.16
C TYR A 203 -46.77 2.18 -30.59
N SER A 204 -47.06 3.05 -31.56
CA SER A 204 -46.69 2.79 -32.95
C SER A 204 -45.16 2.72 -33.08
N MET A 205 -44.64 1.91 -34.00
CA MET A 205 -43.20 1.73 -34.20
C MET A 205 -42.45 3.06 -34.43
N LYS A 206 -43.13 4.04 -35.05
CA LYS A 206 -42.62 5.41 -35.24
C LYS A 206 -42.42 6.17 -33.93
N ASN A 207 -43.33 6.01 -32.96
CA ASN A 207 -43.20 6.64 -31.65
C ASN A 207 -42.13 5.95 -30.81
N TYR A 208 -42.00 4.62 -30.93
CA TYR A 208 -40.92 3.86 -30.31
C TYR A 208 -39.54 4.36 -30.76
N GLN A 209 -39.30 4.43 -32.08
CA GLN A 209 -38.01 4.91 -32.63
C GLN A 209 -37.69 6.35 -32.27
N ARG A 210 -38.72 7.21 -32.16
CA ARG A 210 -38.55 8.62 -31.79
C ARG A 210 -38.21 8.76 -30.32
N PHE A 211 -38.80 7.93 -29.46
CA PHE A 211 -38.46 7.86 -28.04
C PHE A 211 -37.08 7.25 -27.81
N GLU A 212 -36.71 6.17 -28.50
CA GLU A 212 -35.36 5.60 -28.43
C GLU A 212 -34.28 6.64 -28.76
N LYS A 213 -34.52 7.48 -29.78
CA LYS A 213 -33.64 8.60 -30.11
C LYS A 213 -33.61 9.69 -29.03
N LEU A 214 -34.73 9.95 -28.36
CA LEU A 214 -34.78 10.92 -27.27
C LEU A 214 -34.05 10.38 -26.04
N VAL A 215 -34.29 9.12 -25.65
CA VAL A 215 -33.56 8.44 -24.57
C VAL A 215 -32.06 8.46 -24.84
N LYS A 216 -31.60 8.06 -26.03
CA LYS A 216 -30.19 8.15 -26.43
C LYS A 216 -29.62 9.58 -26.43
N ALA A 217 -30.46 10.61 -26.44
CA ALA A 217 -30.02 12.01 -26.41
C ALA A 217 -30.02 12.61 -24.99
N VAL A 218 -30.64 11.98 -23.99
CA VAL A 218 -30.66 12.42 -22.58
C VAL A 218 -30.03 11.42 -21.60
N THR A 219 -29.77 10.19 -22.05
CA THR A 219 -28.82 9.31 -21.36
C THR A 219 -27.42 9.73 -21.85
N PRO A 220 -26.50 10.10 -20.95
CA PRO A 220 -25.13 10.48 -21.32
C PRO A 220 -24.46 9.44 -22.21
#